data_AF-A0AAJ4VIF5-F1
#
_entry.id   AF-A0AAJ4VIF5-F1
#
_cell.length_a   1.000
_cell.length_b   1.000
_cell.length_c   1.000
_cell.angle_alpha   90.00
_cell.angle_beta   90.00
_cell.angle_gamma   90.00
#
_symmetry.space_group_name_H-M   'P 1'
#
loop_
_entity.id
_entity.type
_entity.pdbx_description
1 polymer ?
#
loop_
_entity_poly.entity_id
_entity_poly.type
_entity_poly.pdbx_seq_one_letter_code
_entity_poly.pdbx_strand_id
1 'polypeptide(L)'
;MSNLKILPNEKNVIVDSDQVVFNPIYAKPGPVGKAFGVGRTTVYNWLKSYEQDNLGIEGLYLDLTPGLTLINIQKLEEFLKKKHKKWL
;
A
#
# COMPACT_ATOMS: atom_id res chain seq x y z
N MET A 1 -30.12 9.24 -35.85
CA MET A 1 -28.89 9.40 -35.05
C MET A 1 -28.01 8.20 -35.35
N SER A 2 -26.88 8.41 -36.03
CA SER A 2 -26.00 7.32 -36.45
C SER A 2 -25.25 6.76 -35.24
N ASN A 3 -25.39 5.46 -34.96
CA ASN A 3 -24.59 4.77 -33.95
C ASN A 3 -23.13 4.74 -34.43
N LEU A 4 -22.30 5.66 -33.92
CA LEU A 4 -20.85 5.62 -34.12
C LEU A 4 -20.30 4.42 -33.34
N LYS A 5 -20.09 3.30 -34.03
CA LYS A 5 -19.30 2.18 -33.51
C LYS A 5 -17.85 2.65 -33.41
N ILE A 6 -17.47 3.14 -32.23
CA ILE A 6 -16.07 3.47 -31.94
C ILE A 6 -15.32 2.14 -31.88
N LEU A 7 -14.47 1.91 -32.88
CA LEU A 7 -13.63 0.72 -32.89
C LEU A 7 -12.54 0.82 -31.81
N PRO A 8 -12.20 -0.30 -31.16
CA PRO A 8 -11.07 -0.35 -30.24
C PRO A 8 -9.78 0.08 -30.93
N ASN A 9 -8.97 0.92 -30.28
CA ASN A 9 -7.69 1.47 -30.70
C ASN A 9 -6.80 1.73 -29.46
N GLU A 10 -5.53 2.02 -29.68
CA GLU A 10 -4.53 2.22 -28.60
C GLU A 10 -4.87 3.34 -27.61
N LYS A 11 -5.76 4.28 -27.98
CA LYS A 11 -6.18 5.39 -27.11
C LYS A 11 -7.43 5.08 -26.28
N ASN A 12 -8.18 4.03 -26.63
CA ASN A 12 -9.42 3.66 -25.95
C ASN A 12 -9.45 2.19 -25.46
N VAL A 13 -8.32 1.49 -25.58
CA VAL A 13 -8.09 0.13 -25.07
C VAL A 13 -6.83 0.13 -24.22
N ILE A 14 -6.93 -0.45 -23.03
CA ILE A 14 -5.75 -0.76 -22.21
C ILE A 14 -5.11 -2.00 -22.82
N VAL A 15 -4.02 -1.81 -23.57
CA VAL A 15 -3.20 -2.87 -24.16
C VAL A 15 -1.99 -3.20 -23.30
N ASP A 16 -1.48 -2.23 -22.52
CA ASP A 16 -0.31 -2.38 -21.66
C ASP A 16 -0.57 -1.89 -20.23
N SER A 17 0.18 -2.43 -19.27
CA SER A 17 0.00 -2.13 -17.84
C SER A 17 0.48 -0.74 -17.42
N ASP A 18 1.35 -0.12 -18.22
CA ASP A 18 1.85 1.24 -18.05
C ASP A 18 0.81 2.32 -18.45
N GLN A 19 -0.18 1.96 -19.26
CA GLN A 19 -1.30 2.83 -19.64
C GLN A 19 -2.25 3.11 -18.47
N VAL A 20 -2.11 2.38 -17.36
CA VAL A 20 -2.90 2.62 -16.16
C VAL A 20 -1.99 2.89 -14.96
N VAL A 21 -1.87 4.17 -14.62
CA VAL A 21 -1.18 4.62 -13.42
C VAL A 21 -2.09 4.39 -12.21
N PHE A 22 -1.90 3.26 -11.52
CA PHE A 22 -2.54 3.03 -10.23
C PHE A 22 -1.65 3.50 -9.10
N ASN A 23 -2.21 4.21 -8.12
CA ASN A 23 -1.52 4.46 -6.86
C ASN A 23 -1.74 3.24 -5.94
N PRO A 24 -0.73 2.39 -5.69
CA PRO A 24 -0.92 1.18 -4.90
C PRO A 24 -1.34 1.52 -3.47
N ILE A 25 -2.49 1.01 -3.04
CA ILE A 25 -3.01 1.21 -1.67
C ILE A 25 -2.30 0.25 -0.70
N TYR A 26 -1.95 -0.95 -1.18
CA TYR A 26 -1.33 -2.01 -0.39
C TYR A 26 0.02 -2.44 -0.97
N ALA A 27 0.95 -2.81 -0.10
CA ALA A 27 2.21 -3.41 -0.47
C ALA A 27 2.65 -4.51 0.50
N LYS A 28 3.43 -5.47 0.02
CA LYS A 28 4.09 -6.47 0.88
C LYS A 28 5.20 -5.80 1.70
N PRO A 29 5.63 -6.39 2.85
CA PRO A 29 6.69 -5.83 3.69
C PRO A 29 8.02 -5.57 2.97
N GLY A 30 8.39 -6.38 1.97
CA GLY A 30 9.61 -6.19 1.18
C GLY A 30 9.61 -4.87 0.38
N PRO A 31 8.64 -4.66 -0.53
CA PRO A 31 8.47 -3.38 -1.22
C PRO A 31 8.34 -2.18 -0.30
N VAL A 32 7.61 -2.29 0.82
CA VAL A 32 7.54 -1.22 1.84
C VAL A 32 8.92 -0.89 2.37
N GLY A 33 9.71 -1.90 2.76
CA GLY A 33 11.07 -1.68 3.24
C GLY A 33 11.93 -0.93 2.21
N LYS A 34 11.89 -1.35 0.95
CA LYS A 34 12.60 -0.66 -0.15
C LYS A 34 12.18 0.79 -0.31
N ALA A 35 10.87 1.07 -0.29
CA ALA A 35 10.33 2.41 -0.46
C ALA A 35 10.76 3.37 0.66
N PHE A 36 10.90 2.86 1.89
CA PHE A 36 11.32 3.63 3.05
C PHE A 36 12.84 3.58 3.32
N GLY A 37 13.62 2.88 2.48
CA GLY A 37 15.07 2.73 2.67
C GLY A 37 15.46 1.89 3.90
N VAL A 38 14.59 0.98 4.34
CA VAL A 38 14.80 0.13 5.53
C VAL A 38 14.72 -1.37 5.23
N GLY A 39 15.31 -2.18 6.10
CA GLY A 39 15.20 -3.64 6.01
C GLY A 39 13.78 -4.16 6.27
N ARG A 40 13.45 -5.33 5.72
CA ARG A 40 12.17 -6.02 5.94
C ARG A 40 11.89 -6.27 7.44
N THR A 41 12.92 -6.55 8.22
CA THR A 41 12.81 -6.74 9.69
C THR A 41 12.32 -5.46 10.38
N THR A 42 12.78 -4.28 9.95
CA THR A 42 12.31 -2.99 10.49
C THR A 42 10.82 -2.81 10.24
N VAL A 43 10.35 -3.18 9.05
CA VAL A 43 8.91 -3.14 8.71
C VAL A 43 8.11 -4.05 9.64
N TYR A 44 8.56 -5.29 9.87
CA TYR A 44 7.89 -6.19 10.83
C TYR A 44 7.93 -5.66 12.28
N ASN A 45 8.99 -4.97 12.69
CA ASN A 45 9.04 -4.32 13.99
C ASN A 45 8.00 -3.19 14.11
N TRP A 46 7.73 -2.46 13.02
CA TRP A 46 6.62 -1.49 12.99
C TRP A 46 5.27 -2.18 13.14
N LEU A 47 5.02 -3.28 12.42
CA LEU A 47 3.78 -4.05 12.56
C LEU A 47 3.61 -4.61 13.97
N LYS A 48 4.67 -5.18 14.55
CA LYS A 48 4.66 -5.65 15.94
C LYS A 48 4.36 -4.53 16.93
N SER A 49 4.91 -3.34 16.70
CA SER A 49 4.58 -2.17 17.52
C SER A 49 3.13 -1.72 17.35
N TYR A 50 2.57 -1.84 16.16
CA TYR A 50 1.17 -1.50 15.89
C TYR A 50 0.23 -2.47 16.62
N GLU A 51 0.55 -3.77 16.66
CA GLU A 51 -0.21 -4.76 17.44
C GLU A 51 -0.17 -4.50 18.96
N GLN A 52 0.89 -3.84 19.45
CA GLN A 52 1.01 -3.45 20.85
C GLN A 52 0.20 -2.18 21.18
N ASP A 53 0.22 -1.20 20.27
CA ASP A 53 -0.52 0.06 20.38
C ASP A 53 -0.75 0.59 18.97
N ASN A 54 -2.00 0.52 18.51
CA ASN A 54 -2.38 0.91 17.16
C ASN A 54 -2.53 2.42 16.99
N LEU A 55 -2.41 3.22 18.07
CA LEU A 55 -2.54 4.68 18.07
C LEU A 55 -3.88 5.16 17.45
N GLY A 56 -4.94 4.37 17.63
CA GLY A 56 -6.27 4.61 17.09
C GLY A 56 -6.37 4.47 15.57
N ILE A 57 -5.39 3.85 14.91
CA ILE A 57 -5.43 3.51 13.49
C ILE A 57 -5.90 2.07 13.35
N GLU A 58 -6.93 1.84 12.54
CA GLU A 58 -7.46 0.50 12.29
C GLU A 58 -7.09 0.01 10.90
N GLY A 59 -6.89 -1.30 10.73
CA GLY A 59 -6.64 -1.92 9.43
C GLY A 59 -5.36 -1.45 8.75
N LEU A 60 -4.28 -1.27 9.52
CA LEU A 60 -2.95 -0.92 8.98
C LEU A 60 -2.41 -2.02 8.07
N TYR A 61 -2.68 -3.28 8.39
CA TYR A 61 -2.35 -4.41 7.51
C TYR A 61 -3.45 -5.47 7.51
N LEU A 62 -3.40 -6.32 6.48
CA LEU A 62 -4.18 -7.55 6.37
C LEU A 62 -3.20 -8.72 6.44
N ASP A 63 -3.46 -9.68 7.31
CA ASP A 63 -2.75 -10.95 7.36
C ASP A 63 -3.68 -12.05 6.87
N LEU A 64 -3.48 -12.46 5.62
CA LEU A 64 -4.43 -13.33 4.94
C LEU A 64 -4.05 -14.80 5.09
N THR A 65 -2.75 -15.10 5.08
CA THR A 65 -2.17 -16.44 5.26
C THR A 65 -0.74 -16.33 5.80
N PRO A 66 -0.15 -17.41 6.33
CA PRO A 66 1.28 -17.44 6.66
C PRO A 66 2.14 -17.01 5.47
N GLY A 67 2.73 -15.82 5.55
CA GLY A 67 3.58 -15.23 4.50
C GLY A 67 2.88 -14.23 3.57
N LEU A 68 1.57 -13.99 3.72
CA LEU A 68 0.82 -13.00 2.96
C LEU A 68 0.29 -11.87 3.85
N THR A 69 1.18 -10.92 4.11
CA THR A 69 0.87 -9.66 4.78
C THR A 69 0.79 -8.54 3.74
N LEU A 70 -0.32 -7.79 3.75
CA LEU A 70 -0.51 -6.61 2.91
C LEU A 70 -0.63 -5.37 3.81
N ILE A 71 0.28 -4.41 3.67
CA ILE A 71 0.32 -3.19 4.46
C ILE A 71 -0.34 -2.06 3.68
N ASN A 72 -1.30 -1.37 4.28
CA ASN A 72 -1.85 -0.14 3.74
C ASN A 72 -0.83 0.99 3.88
N ILE A 73 -0.35 1.52 2.76
CA ILE A 73 0.77 2.46 2.72
C ILE A 73 0.42 3.77 3.43
N GLN A 74 -0.79 4.30 3.21
CA GLN A 74 -1.23 5.57 3.80
C GLN A 74 -1.36 5.46 5.33
N LYS A 75 -1.95 4.36 5.82
CA LYS A 75 -2.10 4.12 7.25
C LYS A 75 -0.76 3.87 7.94
N LEU A 76 0.19 3.23 7.26
CA LEU A 76 1.55 3.08 7.78
C LEU A 76 2.21 4.45 7.99
N GLU A 77 2.09 5.36 7.02
CA GLU A 77 2.63 6.71 7.16
C GLU A 77 2.00 7.46 8.34
N GLU A 78 0.67 7.39 8.48
CA GLU A 78 -0.05 8.00 9.60
C GLU A 78 0.43 7.42 10.95
N PHE A 79 0.59 6.10 11.03
CA PHE A 79 1.06 5.41 12.21
C PHE A 79 2.46 5.84 12.61
N LEU A 80 3.39 5.91 11.65
CA LEU A 80 4.76 6.34 11.90
C LEU A 80 4.82 7.81 12.38
N LYS A 81 3.99 8.70 11.81
CA LYS A 81 3.87 10.09 12.27
C LYS A 81 3.34 10.20 13.70
N LYS A 82 2.25 9.48 14.03
CA LYS A 82 1.70 9.44 15.40
C LYS A 82 2.70 8.85 16.38
N LYS A 83 3.36 7.76 16.00
CA LYS A 83 4.41 7.13 16.81
C LYS A 83 5.53 8.10 17.10
N HIS A 84 6.02 8.85 16.10
CA HIS A 84 7.06 9.87 16.29
C HIS A 84 6.64 10.96 17.29
N LYS A 85 5.40 11.47 17.18
CA LYS A 85 4.86 12.49 18.11
C LYS A 85 4.72 12.00 19.55
N LYS A 86 4.52 10.69 19.79
CA LYS A 86 4.46 10.12 21.15
C LYS A 86 5.81 10.18 21.88
N TRP A 87 6.92 10.32 21.15
CA TRP A 87 8.27 10.43 21.70
C TRP A 87 8.77 11.87 21.84
N LEU A 88 7.96 12.86 21.45
CA LEU A 88 8.22 14.29 21.63
C LEU A 88 7.34 14.82 22.76
#